data_AF-A0A5T4TKE5-F1
#
_entry.id   AF-A0A5T4TKE5-F1
#
_cell.length_a   1.000
_cell.length_b   1.000
_cell.length_c   1.000
_cell.angle_alpha   90.00
_cell.angle_beta   90.00
_cell.angle_gamma   90.00
#
_symmetry.space_group_name_H-M   'P 1'
#
loop_
_entity.id
_entity.type
_entity.pdbx_description
1 polymer ?
#
loop_
_entity_poly.entity_id
_entity_poly.type
_entity_poly.pdbx_seq_one_letter_code
_entity_poly.pdbx_strand_id
1 'polypeptide(L)'
;FIELRSKLSERFISHKNTESSATHFHRGSASEGRAVLTNKVVKDFMLQTLNDIDIRGSASKDPAYASQTREAILSAVYSKNKDQCCNLLISKGINIAPFLQEIGEAAENAGLPGTTKNDVFTPSGAGANPFITPLISSANSKYPRMFINQH
;
A
#
# COMPACT_ATOMS: atom_id res chain seq x y z
N PHE A 1 4.57 2.69 -32.99
CA PHE A 1 3.90 2.09 -31.82
C PHE A 1 4.06 2.97 -30.56
N ILE A 2 3.88 4.30 -30.71
CA ILE A 2 4.05 5.31 -29.63
C ILE A 2 2.71 6.03 -29.34
N GLU A 3 1.58 5.46 -29.78
CA GLU A 3 0.35 6.23 -29.94
C GLU A 3 -0.80 5.86 -28.99
N LEU A 4 -0.52 5.27 -27.82
CA LEU A 4 -1.61 4.89 -26.90
C LEU A 4 -1.30 4.96 -25.40
N ARG A 5 -0.46 5.90 -24.95
CA ARG A 5 -0.22 6.12 -23.50
C ARG A 5 -0.55 7.52 -22.95
N SER A 6 -1.10 8.45 -23.76
CA SER A 6 -1.38 9.80 -23.27
C SER A 6 -2.76 10.02 -22.63
N LYS A 7 -3.66 9.02 -22.57
CA LYS A 7 -5.09 9.24 -22.20
C LYS A 7 -5.50 8.96 -20.75
N LEU A 8 -4.57 8.90 -19.80
CA LEU A 8 -4.91 8.78 -18.37
C LEU A 8 -4.42 9.93 -17.48
N SER A 9 -3.60 10.84 -18.02
CA SER A 9 -3.03 11.98 -17.28
C SER A 9 -4.00 13.16 -17.11
N GLU A 10 -4.97 13.31 -18.01
CA GLU A 10 -5.80 14.53 -18.09
C GLU A 10 -7.06 14.52 -17.21
N ARG A 11 -7.35 13.43 -16.48
CA ARG A 11 -8.56 13.34 -15.63
C ARG A 11 -8.38 13.81 -14.18
N PHE A 12 -7.19 14.28 -13.78
CA PHE A 12 -6.89 14.60 -12.38
C PHE A 12 -6.62 16.07 -12.07
N ILE A 13 -6.89 17.00 -12.98
CA ILE A 13 -6.74 18.44 -12.71
C ILE A 13 -8.04 19.17 -13.04
N SER A 14 -8.94 19.26 -12.06
CA SER A 14 -9.82 20.43 -11.88
C SER A 14 -10.67 20.23 -10.62
N HIS A 15 -10.19 20.71 -9.48
CA HIS A 15 -11.10 21.29 -8.49
C HIS A 15 -10.52 22.63 -8.04
N LYS A 16 -11.23 23.67 -8.46
CA LYS A 16 -10.96 25.08 -8.22
C LYS A 16 -10.99 25.38 -6.72
N ASN A 17 -9.98 26.14 -6.28
CA ASN A 17 -10.02 26.93 -5.05
C ASN A 17 -11.27 27.80 -5.05
N THR A 18 -12.05 27.72 -3.98
CA THR A 18 -13.06 28.74 -3.66
C THR A 18 -12.74 29.24 -2.26
N GLU A 19 -12.16 30.44 -2.19
CA GLU A 19 -12.03 31.22 -0.97
C GLU A 19 -13.44 31.54 -0.43
N SER A 20 -13.65 31.34 0.86
CA SER A 20 -14.84 31.84 1.55
C SER A 20 -14.43 32.55 2.83
N SER A 21 -14.88 33.79 2.91
CA SER A 21 -14.64 34.88 3.85
C SER A 21 -14.43 34.52 5.33
N ALA A 22 -13.43 35.17 5.91
CA ALA A 22 -13.17 35.26 7.34
C ALA A 22 -14.34 35.94 8.07
N THR A 23 -14.85 35.30 9.12
CA THR A 23 -15.59 35.98 10.19
C THR A 23 -14.84 35.77 11.50
N HIS A 24 -14.46 36.89 12.09
CA HIS A 24 -13.61 37.02 13.25
C HIS A 24 -14.41 36.75 14.52
N PHE A 25 -14.16 35.63 15.19
CA PHE A 25 -14.66 35.37 16.55
C PHE A 25 -13.49 35.16 17.51
N HIS A 26 -13.27 36.13 18.39
CA HIS A 26 -12.41 35.98 19.56
C HIS A 26 -13.19 35.29 20.68
N ARG A 27 -12.82 34.04 21.03
CA ARG A 27 -12.94 33.53 22.41
C ARG A 27 -12.16 32.24 22.65
N GLY A 28 -11.23 32.30 23.59
CA GLY A 28 -10.77 31.13 24.36
C GLY A 28 -9.49 30.47 23.86
N SER A 29 -8.35 30.91 24.41
CA SER A 29 -7.12 30.12 24.47
C SER A 29 -7.33 28.87 25.35
N ALA A 30 -7.87 27.81 24.75
CA ALA A 30 -7.76 26.45 25.29
C ALA A 30 -6.54 25.78 24.65
N SER A 31 -5.36 26.23 25.06
CA SER A 31 -4.09 25.56 24.77
C SER A 31 -4.03 24.27 25.59
N GLU A 32 -3.49 23.22 24.96
CA GLU A 32 -3.05 21.95 25.56
C GLU A 32 -4.14 20.97 26.02
N GLY A 33 -4.47 19.99 25.17
CA GLY A 33 -5.08 18.75 25.68
C GLY A 33 -5.85 17.88 24.68
N ARG A 34 -6.23 18.41 23.52
CA ARG A 34 -6.87 17.59 22.46
C ARG A 34 -6.29 17.97 21.10
N ALA A 35 -5.10 17.46 20.80
CA ALA A 35 -4.70 17.36 19.41
C ALA A 35 -5.82 16.62 18.68
N VAL A 36 -6.47 17.27 17.72
CA VAL A 36 -7.50 16.63 16.89
C VAL A 36 -6.81 15.45 16.21
N LEU A 37 -7.18 14.24 16.59
CA LEU A 37 -6.63 13.04 15.98
C LEU A 37 -7.15 12.99 14.54
N THR A 38 -6.24 13.13 13.59
CA THR A 38 -6.54 13.12 12.16
C THR A 38 -5.84 11.95 11.48
N ASN A 39 -6.29 11.59 10.27
CA ASN A 39 -5.61 10.62 9.43
C ASN A 39 -4.14 10.99 9.17
N LYS A 40 -3.81 12.29 9.15
CA LYS A 40 -2.44 12.77 9.01
C LYS A 40 -1.58 12.31 10.19
N VAL A 41 -2.06 12.46 11.43
CA VAL A 41 -1.34 12.05 12.64
C VAL A 41 -1.01 10.55 12.63
N VAL A 42 -1.96 9.72 12.18
CA VAL A 42 -1.74 8.26 12.06
C VAL A 42 -0.74 7.93 10.96
N LYS A 43 -0.85 8.57 9.78
CA LYS A 43 0.09 8.39 8.66
C LYS A 43 1.51 8.81 9.01
N ASP A 44 1.67 9.96 9.66
CA ASP A 44 2.97 10.47 10.08
C ASP A 44 3.59 9.54 11.14
N PHE A 45 2.77 9.01 12.06
CA PHE A 45 3.23 8.00 13.02
C PHE A 45 3.69 6.71 12.33
N MET A 46 2.91 6.17 11.40
CA MET A 46 3.31 4.98 10.64
C MET A 46 4.57 5.22 9.82
N LEU A 47 4.74 6.43 9.26
CA LEU A 47 5.96 6.81 8.55
C LEU A 47 7.17 6.84 9.48
N GLN A 48 7.01 7.37 10.69
CA GLN A 48 8.06 7.32 11.71
C GLN A 48 8.40 5.87 12.07
N THR A 49 7.40 5.02 12.34
CA THR A 49 7.64 3.60 12.62
C THR A 49 8.35 2.90 11.46
N LEU A 50 8.01 3.23 10.20
CA LEU A 50 8.69 2.68 9.03
C LEU A 50 10.16 3.12 8.96
N ASN A 51 10.46 4.37 9.31
CA ASN A 51 11.83 4.86 9.39
C ASN A 51 12.60 4.15 10.51
N ASP A 52 11.97 3.91 11.65
CA ASP A 52 12.58 3.25 12.81
C ASP A 52 12.86 1.75 12.56
N ILE A 53 12.10 1.09 11.68
CA ILE A 53 12.40 -0.28 11.22
C ILE A 53 13.75 -0.32 10.49
N ASP A 54 14.19 0.79 9.88
CA ASP A 54 15.45 0.92 9.16
C ASP A 54 15.71 -0.26 8.19
N ILE A 55 14.75 -0.48 7.28
CA ILE A 55 14.82 -1.56 6.29
C ILE A 55 16.13 -1.49 5.50
N ARG A 56 16.55 -0.27 5.12
CA ARG A 56 17.78 -0.06 4.33
C ARG A 56 19.02 -0.37 5.15
N GLY A 57 19.13 0.14 6.38
CA GLY A 57 20.28 -0.12 7.23
C GLY A 57 20.40 -1.61 7.57
N SER A 58 19.28 -2.28 7.85
CA SER A 58 19.24 -3.74 8.07
C SER A 58 19.68 -4.52 6.83
N ALA A 59 19.16 -4.18 5.65
CA ALA A 59 19.56 -4.81 4.38
C ALA A 59 21.03 -4.54 4.01
N SER A 60 21.60 -3.41 4.40
CA SER A 60 23.02 -3.13 4.14
C SER A 60 23.97 -3.96 4.99
N LYS A 61 23.49 -4.46 6.14
CA LYS A 61 24.28 -5.23 7.12
C LYS A 61 24.11 -6.74 6.95
N ASP A 62 22.94 -7.17 6.49
CA ASP A 62 22.58 -8.58 6.34
C ASP A 62 22.09 -8.88 4.90
N PRO A 63 22.89 -9.59 4.09
CA PRO A 63 22.50 -10.02 2.74
C PRO A 63 21.25 -10.91 2.71
N ALA A 64 21.04 -11.75 3.74
CA ALA A 64 19.85 -12.59 3.82
C ALA A 64 18.61 -11.74 4.03
N TYR A 65 18.67 -10.77 4.96
CA TYR A 65 17.61 -9.77 5.15
C TYR A 65 17.34 -8.98 3.86
N ALA A 66 18.39 -8.59 3.12
CA ALA A 66 18.24 -7.86 1.87
C ALA A 66 17.49 -8.68 0.80
N SER A 67 17.83 -9.95 0.63
CA SER A 67 17.14 -10.85 -0.32
C SER A 67 15.69 -11.09 0.10
N GLN A 68 15.45 -11.43 1.37
CA GLN A 68 14.10 -11.61 1.91
C GLN A 68 13.24 -10.34 1.76
N THR A 69 13.84 -9.16 1.97
CA THR A 69 13.15 -7.88 1.77
C THR A 69 12.74 -7.68 0.32
N ARG A 70 13.64 -7.93 -0.65
CA ARG A 70 13.32 -7.79 -2.08
C ARG A 70 12.19 -8.73 -2.47
N GLU A 71 12.29 -10.00 -2.05
CA GLU A 71 11.29 -11.02 -2.32
C GLU A 71 9.93 -10.67 -1.71
N ALA A 72 9.90 -10.24 -0.44
CA ALA A 72 8.68 -9.88 0.26
C ALA A 72 8.00 -8.65 -0.35
N ILE A 73 8.76 -7.62 -0.74
CA ILE A 73 8.21 -6.40 -1.34
C ILE A 73 7.59 -6.70 -2.70
N LEU A 74 8.30 -7.41 -3.58
CA LEU A 74 7.77 -7.77 -4.90
C LEU A 74 6.57 -8.74 -4.78
N SER A 75 6.61 -9.69 -3.84
CA SER A 75 5.48 -10.59 -3.59
C SER A 75 4.25 -9.86 -3.04
N ALA A 76 4.45 -8.80 -2.24
CA ALA A 76 3.35 -7.95 -1.79
C ALA A 76 2.72 -7.15 -2.93
N VAL A 77 3.53 -6.65 -3.87
CA VAL A 77 3.04 -5.98 -5.09
C VAL A 77 2.24 -6.96 -5.95
N TYR A 78 2.76 -8.17 -6.16
CA TYR A 78 2.05 -9.25 -6.84
C TYR A 78 0.70 -9.52 -6.17
N SER A 79 0.68 -9.70 -4.84
CA SER A 79 -0.53 -10.06 -4.08
C SER A 79 -1.60 -8.98 -4.17
N LYS A 80 -1.20 -7.71 -3.98
CA LYS A 80 -2.12 -6.57 -4.11
C LYS A 80 -2.71 -6.47 -5.52
N ASN A 81 -1.87 -6.61 -6.54
CA ASN A 81 -2.31 -6.56 -7.93
C ASN A 81 -3.26 -7.72 -8.26
N LYS A 82 -2.92 -8.93 -7.81
CA LYS A 82 -3.76 -10.12 -7.97
C LYS A 82 -5.15 -9.89 -7.38
N ASP A 83 -5.23 -9.52 -6.10
CA ASP A 83 -6.50 -9.39 -5.41
C ASP A 83 -7.38 -8.28 -6.00
N GLN A 84 -6.79 -7.12 -6.32
CA GLN A 84 -7.52 -6.00 -6.93
C GLN A 84 -8.08 -6.34 -8.31
N CYS A 85 -7.26 -6.92 -9.18
CA CYS A 85 -7.69 -7.27 -10.53
C CYS A 85 -8.64 -8.47 -10.55
N CYS A 86 -8.40 -9.50 -9.74
CA CYS A 86 -9.31 -10.64 -9.62
C CYS A 86 -10.70 -10.19 -9.15
N ASN A 87 -10.78 -9.34 -8.12
CA ASN A 87 -12.06 -8.80 -7.66
C ASN A 87 -12.81 -8.07 -8.78
N LEU A 88 -12.11 -7.27 -9.59
CA LEU A 88 -12.70 -6.57 -10.73
C LEU A 88 -13.15 -7.53 -11.85
N LEU A 89 -12.32 -8.50 -12.21
CA LEU A 89 -12.63 -9.47 -13.27
C LEU A 89 -13.80 -10.38 -12.87
N ILE A 90 -13.81 -10.86 -11.62
CA ILE A 90 -14.92 -11.65 -11.07
C ILE A 90 -16.21 -10.83 -11.06
N SER A 91 -16.17 -9.55 -10.67
CA SER A 91 -17.36 -8.68 -10.70
C SER A 91 -17.95 -8.49 -12.11
N LYS A 92 -17.14 -8.75 -13.15
CA LYS A 92 -17.54 -8.69 -14.57
C LYS A 92 -17.83 -10.06 -15.17
N GLY A 93 -17.75 -11.15 -14.39
CA GLY A 93 -17.91 -12.51 -14.89
C GLY A 93 -16.80 -12.97 -15.85
N ILE A 94 -15.63 -12.33 -15.80
CA ILE A 94 -14.49 -12.64 -16.67
C ILE A 94 -13.62 -13.72 -16.01
N ASN A 95 -13.22 -14.73 -16.79
CA ASN A 95 -12.28 -15.75 -16.33
C ASN A 95 -10.94 -15.13 -15.91
N ILE A 96 -10.49 -15.44 -14.69
CA ILE A 96 -9.23 -14.92 -14.13
C ILE A 96 -7.99 -15.71 -14.54
N ALA A 97 -8.14 -16.94 -15.06
CA ALA A 97 -7.00 -17.81 -15.34
C ALA A 97 -5.93 -17.20 -16.26
N PRO A 98 -6.28 -16.52 -17.38
CA PRO A 98 -5.28 -15.88 -18.24
C PRO A 98 -4.50 -14.77 -17.51
N PHE A 99 -5.21 -13.98 -16.70
CA PHE A 99 -4.58 -12.93 -15.89
C PHE A 99 -3.61 -13.51 -14.86
N LEU A 100 -4.01 -14.58 -14.16
CA LEU A 100 -3.18 -15.25 -13.17
C LEU A 100 -1.90 -15.82 -13.79
N GLN A 101 -2.00 -16.39 -14.99
CA GLN A 101 -0.85 -16.90 -15.74
C GLN A 101 0.13 -15.77 -16.09
N GLU A 102 -0.37 -14.67 -16.65
CA GLU A 102 0.46 -13.53 -17.06
C GLU A 102 1.21 -12.89 -15.87
N ILE A 103 0.51 -12.66 -14.75
CA ILE A 103 1.17 -12.09 -13.57
C ILE A 103 2.09 -13.09 -12.87
N GLY A 104 1.82 -14.39 -13.00
CA GLY A 104 2.67 -15.46 -12.52
C GLY A 104 3.99 -15.48 -13.26
N GLU A 105 3.94 -15.46 -14.59
CA GLU A 105 5.13 -15.37 -15.46
C GLU A 105 5.93 -14.09 -15.18
N ALA A 106 5.26 -12.95 -15.02
CA ALA A 106 5.94 -11.70 -14.64
C ALA A 106 6.66 -11.80 -13.29
N ALA A 107 6.09 -12.53 -12.33
CA ALA A 107 6.68 -12.73 -11.02
C ALA A 107 7.88 -13.68 -11.07
N GLU A 108 7.79 -14.76 -11.85
CA GLU A 108 8.91 -15.67 -12.12
C GLU A 108 10.07 -14.95 -12.82
N ASN A 109 9.75 -14.16 -13.86
CA ASN A 109 10.73 -13.33 -14.58
C ASN A 109 11.37 -12.25 -13.71
N ALA A 110 10.69 -11.80 -12.66
CA ALA A 110 11.25 -10.90 -11.65
C ALA A 110 12.23 -11.60 -10.69
N GLY A 111 12.41 -12.92 -10.82
CA GLY A 111 13.30 -13.74 -10.00
C GLY A 111 12.71 -14.12 -8.65
N LEU A 112 11.38 -14.05 -8.48
CA LEU A 112 10.75 -14.49 -7.23
C LEU A 112 10.77 -16.01 -7.12
N PRO A 113 11.08 -16.58 -5.95
CA PRO A 113 10.90 -18.01 -5.71
C PRO A 113 9.41 -18.35 -5.62
N GLY A 114 9.02 -19.55 -6.06
CA GLY A 114 7.62 -19.95 -6.07
C GLY A 114 7.40 -21.35 -6.64
N THR A 115 6.14 -21.68 -6.90
CA THR A 115 5.76 -22.96 -7.51
C THR A 115 4.68 -22.76 -8.57
N THR A 116 4.73 -23.58 -9.62
CA THR A 116 3.71 -23.61 -10.66
C THR A 116 2.71 -24.73 -10.40
N LYS A 117 1.41 -24.40 -10.46
CA LYS A 117 0.31 -25.37 -10.39
C LYS A 117 -0.70 -25.03 -11.47
N ASN A 118 -1.13 -26.02 -12.26
CA ASN A 118 -2.07 -25.82 -13.38
C ASN A 118 -1.64 -24.65 -14.30
N ASP A 119 -0.37 -24.64 -14.71
CA ASP A 119 0.23 -23.63 -15.58
C ASP A 119 0.26 -22.19 -15.02
N VAL A 120 -0.01 -22.01 -13.73
CA VAL A 120 0.06 -20.72 -13.05
C VAL A 120 1.20 -20.72 -12.02
N PHE A 121 2.22 -19.91 -12.25
CA PHE A 121 3.27 -19.65 -11.26
C PHE A 121 2.74 -18.75 -10.14
N THR A 122 3.01 -19.11 -8.89
CA THR A 122 2.69 -18.30 -7.71
C THR A 122 3.92 -18.12 -6.83
N PRO A 123 4.33 -16.87 -6.53
CA PRO A 123 5.42 -16.58 -5.59
C PRO A 123 5.16 -17.18 -4.21
N SER A 124 6.19 -17.76 -3.59
CA SER A 124 6.09 -18.34 -2.24
C SER A 124 5.81 -17.28 -1.17
N GLY A 125 6.29 -16.06 -1.38
CA GLY A 125 6.04 -14.90 -0.52
C GLY A 125 4.68 -14.23 -0.75
N ALA A 126 3.82 -14.76 -1.63
CA ALA A 126 2.51 -14.18 -1.88
C ALA A 126 1.65 -14.21 -0.60
N GLY A 127 1.04 -13.07 -0.26
CA GLY A 127 0.26 -12.90 0.96
C GLY A 127 0.56 -11.58 1.68
N ALA A 128 0.65 -11.65 3.00
CA ALA A 128 0.84 -10.49 3.86
C ALA A 128 2.28 -9.96 3.78
N ASN A 129 2.42 -8.65 3.58
CA ASN A 129 3.71 -7.99 3.61
C ASN A 129 4.24 -7.92 5.06
N PRO A 130 5.42 -8.47 5.36
CA PRO A 130 5.97 -8.52 6.73
C PRO A 130 6.23 -7.13 7.32
N PHE A 131 6.40 -6.10 6.50
CA PHE A 131 6.59 -4.72 6.95
C PHE A 131 5.30 -4.00 7.30
N ILE A 132 4.12 -4.50 6.91
CA ILE A 132 2.84 -3.85 7.19
C ILE A 132 2.36 -4.16 8.61
N THR A 133 2.52 -5.41 9.05
CA THR A 133 2.11 -5.86 10.39
C THR A 133 2.62 -4.96 11.52
N PRO A 134 3.93 -4.64 11.65
CA PRO A 134 4.43 -3.78 12.71
C PRO A 134 3.89 -2.34 12.62
N LEU A 135 3.62 -1.82 11.42
CA LEU A 135 3.08 -0.46 11.25
C LEU A 135 1.62 -0.40 11.71
N ILE A 136 0.81 -1.34 11.26
CA ILE A 136 -0.62 -1.38 11.58
C ILE A 136 -0.83 -1.75 13.04
N SER A 137 -0.08 -2.71 13.60
CA SER A 137 -0.21 -3.08 15.00
C SER A 137 0.19 -1.94 15.93
N SER A 138 1.29 -1.24 15.63
CA SER A 138 1.74 -0.07 16.40
C SER A 138 0.75 1.08 16.30
N ALA A 139 0.23 1.35 15.09
CA ALA A 139 -0.74 2.42 14.88
C ALA A 139 -2.10 2.12 15.53
N ASN A 140 -2.58 0.88 15.45
CA ASN A 140 -3.81 0.44 16.08
C ASN A 140 -3.68 0.47 17.62
N SER A 141 -2.54 0.05 18.17
CA SER A 141 -2.26 0.13 19.61
C SER A 141 -2.25 1.58 20.10
N LYS A 142 -1.62 2.49 19.33
CA LYS A 142 -1.50 3.91 19.70
C LYS A 142 -2.77 4.72 19.47
N TYR A 143 -3.52 4.40 18.42
CA TYR A 143 -4.71 5.14 18.00
C TYR A 143 -5.92 4.22 17.73
N PRO A 144 -6.41 3.43 18.71
CA PRO A 144 -7.43 2.40 18.45
C PRO A 144 -8.70 2.95 17.80
N ARG A 145 -9.11 4.17 18.17
CA ARG A 145 -10.32 4.83 17.64
C ARG A 145 -10.28 5.08 16.13
N MET A 146 -9.09 5.11 15.52
CA MET A 146 -8.89 5.32 14.08
C MET A 146 -8.99 4.04 13.27
N PHE A 147 -9.04 2.87 13.92
CA PHE A 147 -9.07 1.54 13.29
C PHE A 147 -10.34 0.75 13.62
N ILE A 148 -11.35 1.39 14.23
CA ILE A 148 -12.65 0.76 14.50
C ILE A 148 -13.41 0.50 13.18
N ASN A 149 -13.28 1.41 12.22
CA ASN A 149 -13.94 1.28 10.93
C ASN A 149 -13.08 0.45 9.96
N GLN A 150 -13.72 -0.41 9.19
CA GLN A 150 -13.08 -1.25 8.16
C GLN A 150 -13.03 -0.57 6.78
N HIS A 151 -13.58 0.65 6.66
CA HIS A 151 -13.62 1.44 5.42
C HIS A 151 -12.36 2.27 5.15
#